data_AF-A0A3S1CQ66-F1
#
_entry.id   AF-A0A3S1CQ66-F1
#
_cell.length_a   1.000
_cell.length_b   1.000
_cell.length_c   1.000
_cell.angle_alpha   90.00
_cell.angle_beta   90.00
_cell.angle_gamma   90.00
#
_symmetry.space_group_name_H-M   'P 1'
#
loop_
_entity.id
_entity.type
_entity.pdbx_description
1 polymer ?
#
loop_
_entity_poly.entity_id
_entity_poly.type
_entity_poly.pdbx_seq_one_letter_code
_entity_poly.pdbx_strand_id
1 'polypeptide(L)'
;SDMEDEDLIQREDMVVTVSHSGYIKRVPLSLYRAQRRGGKGRSGMSTKEEDFVTRLFVANTHTPVLFFSSRGIVYKEKVWRLPIGNPQSRGKALINMLPLEQGERITTIMPLPEDEASWGELYVMFATTRGTVRRNDLSDFVQVNRNGKIAMKLEEEGDEILGVETCTDKDDVLLTASSGQCIRFSVGDVRVFQSRNSVGVRGITMAETDRIISMSVIEHVDASPAERAAYLKRAAAERRLATETAGEEEEIALTNEEIGEETELSDSRYEELKAHEQYVLTVTEFGYGKRSSSYDFRLTGRGGKGIRATDVSKAAEIGRLVATFPVGNDDQIMLVSDGGTVIRVPVNGIRFASRATKGVTIFNTAEGEKVVSVERISEPQADEESEETVEGGADAATAPDAGPEGAD
;
A
#
# COMPACT_ATOMS: atom_id res chain seq x y z
N SER A 1 38.60 -3.63 20.28
CA SER A 1 38.12 -3.07 19.00
C SER A 1 37.67 -4.27 18.24
N ASP A 2 36.45 -4.70 18.53
CA ASP A 2 35.86 -5.87 17.90
C ASP A 2 35.14 -5.34 16.67
N MET A 3 35.66 -5.69 15.51
CA MET A 3 35.02 -5.44 14.22
C MET A 3 33.68 -6.17 14.26
N GLU A 4 32.57 -5.45 14.21
CA GLU A 4 31.26 -6.08 14.15
C GLU A 4 31.14 -6.72 12.75
N ASP A 5 30.56 -7.92 12.62
CA ASP A 5 30.39 -8.59 11.30
C ASP A 5 29.75 -7.67 10.24
N GLU A 6 29.02 -6.65 10.71
CA GLU A 6 28.43 -5.59 9.91
C GLU A 6 29.45 -4.67 9.22
N ASP A 7 30.61 -4.39 9.81
CA ASP A 7 31.66 -3.53 9.24
C ASP A 7 32.26 -4.12 7.95
N LEU A 8 32.06 -5.42 7.72
CA LEU A 8 32.48 -6.14 6.52
C LEU A 8 31.41 -6.16 5.42
N ILE A 9 30.18 -5.72 5.73
CA ILE A 9 29.07 -5.71 4.78
C ILE A 9 29.13 -4.43 3.96
N GLN A 10 29.16 -4.55 2.64
CA GLN A 10 29.09 -3.39 1.76
C GLN A 10 27.69 -2.76 1.79
N ARG A 11 27.66 -1.43 1.77
CA ARG A 11 26.44 -0.65 1.53
C ARG A 11 26.06 -0.77 0.06
N GLU A 12 24.91 -1.37 -0.18
CA GLU A 12 24.38 -1.61 -1.52
C GLU A 12 22.85 -1.56 -1.47
N ASP A 13 22.23 -1.03 -2.52
CA ASP A 13 20.77 -1.02 -2.63
C ASP A 13 20.24 -2.37 -3.06
N MET A 14 19.31 -2.87 -2.26
CA MET A 14 18.70 -4.18 -2.44
C MET A 14 17.21 -4.02 -2.72
N VAL A 15 16.71 -4.78 -3.69
CA VAL A 15 15.29 -5.06 -3.83
C VAL A 15 14.93 -6.17 -2.86
N VAL A 16 14.13 -5.85 -1.85
CA VAL A 16 13.54 -6.82 -0.94
C VAL A 16 12.16 -7.18 -1.45
N THR A 17 11.92 -8.48 -1.61
CA THR A 17 10.61 -9.00 -2.03
C THR A 17 10.06 -9.94 -0.98
N VAL A 18 8.77 -9.81 -0.72
CA VAL A 18 8.01 -10.69 0.15
C VAL A 18 6.87 -11.28 -0.66
N SER A 19 6.72 -12.60 -0.60
CA SER A 19 5.65 -13.30 -1.29
C SER A 19 4.39 -13.46 -0.45
N HIS A 20 3.28 -13.78 -1.10
CA HIS A 20 1.99 -14.04 -0.43
C HIS A 20 2.10 -15.17 0.60
N SER A 21 2.85 -16.24 0.29
CA SER A 21 3.08 -17.34 1.23
C SER A 21 4.15 -17.05 2.31
N GLY A 22 4.63 -15.81 2.40
CA GLY A 22 5.52 -15.37 3.48
C GLY A 22 6.99 -15.74 3.28
N TYR A 23 7.44 -15.88 2.03
CA TYR A 23 8.87 -15.99 1.72
C TYR A 23 9.47 -14.62 1.49
N ILE A 24 10.64 -14.37 2.08
CA ILE A 24 11.38 -13.13 1.95
C ILE A 24 12.75 -13.39 1.31
N LYS A 25 13.21 -12.44 0.50
CA LYS A 25 14.57 -12.41 -0.04
C LYS A 25 15.02 -10.99 -0.33
N ARG A 26 16.33 -10.83 -0.50
CA ARG A 26 16.95 -9.63 -1.08
C ARG A 26 17.69 -9.96 -2.36
N VAL A 27 17.64 -9.06 -3.33
CA VAL A 27 18.34 -9.16 -4.62
C VAL A 27 18.99 -7.81 -4.92
N PRO A 28 20.26 -7.74 -5.37
CA PRO A 28 20.86 -6.48 -5.78
C PRO A 28 20.00 -5.74 -6.82
N LEU A 29 19.84 -4.42 -6.66
CA LEU A 29 18.99 -3.61 -7.55
C LEU A 29 19.42 -3.70 -9.02
N SER A 30 20.73 -3.76 -9.28
CA SER A 30 21.32 -3.91 -10.61
C SER A 30 20.85 -5.17 -11.33
N LEU A 31 20.84 -6.32 -10.64
CA LEU A 31 20.38 -7.60 -11.17
C LEU A 31 18.87 -7.64 -11.39
N TYR A 32 18.11 -6.94 -10.55
CA TYR A 32 16.65 -6.86 -10.68
C TYR A 32 16.23 -6.00 -11.89
N ARG A 33 16.90 -4.85 -12.13
CA ARG A 33 16.63 -3.97 -13.29
C ARG A 33 16.93 -4.64 -14.63
N ALA A 34 18.00 -5.42 -14.74
CA ALA A 34 18.38 -6.10 -15.98
C ALA A 34 17.27 -7.04 -16.52
N GLN A 35 16.46 -7.63 -15.64
CA GLN A 35 15.35 -8.50 -16.04
C GLN A 35 14.13 -7.72 -16.60
N ARG A 36 13.89 -6.49 -16.14
CA ARG A 36 12.74 -5.67 -16.58
C ARG A 36 12.79 -5.33 -18.08
N ARG A 37 13.99 -5.28 -18.68
CA ARG A 37 14.16 -4.98 -20.12
C ARG A 37 13.64 -6.09 -21.05
N GLY A 38 13.34 -7.29 -20.54
CA GLY A 38 12.99 -8.46 -21.36
C GLY A 38 11.56 -9.02 -21.23
N GLY A 39 10.74 -8.54 -20.30
CA GLY A 39 9.45 -9.19 -19.98
C GLY A 39 8.23 -8.32 -20.25
N LYS A 40 7.42 -8.66 -21.26
CA LYS A 40 6.07 -8.10 -21.43
C LYS A 40 5.26 -8.37 -20.16
N GLY A 41 4.88 -7.31 -19.44
CA GLY A 41 3.85 -7.34 -18.39
C GLY A 41 2.51 -7.76 -19.00
N ARG A 42 2.30 -9.06 -19.14
CA ARG A 42 1.01 -9.60 -19.59
C ARG A 42 0.12 -9.66 -18.36
N SER A 43 -0.95 -8.86 -18.33
CA SER A 43 -2.14 -9.17 -17.55
C SER A 43 -2.49 -10.63 -17.84
N GLY A 44 -2.40 -11.48 -16.81
CA GLY A 44 -2.46 -12.93 -16.96
C GLY A 44 -3.25 -13.51 -15.81
N MET A 45 -4.26 -14.30 -16.16
CA MET A 45 -4.96 -15.18 -15.22
C MET A 45 -4.13 -16.47 -15.16
N SER A 46 -3.61 -16.80 -13.98
CA SER A 46 -2.89 -18.06 -13.75
C SER A 46 -3.74 -18.98 -12.90
N THR A 47 -3.91 -20.22 -13.34
CA THR A 47 -4.57 -21.28 -12.57
C THR A 47 -3.51 -22.24 -12.04
N LYS A 48 -2.94 -21.91 -10.88
CA LYS A 48 -2.10 -22.75 -9.99
C LYS A 48 -1.60 -21.93 -8.79
N GLU A 49 -1.18 -22.64 -7.73
CA GLU A 49 -0.52 -22.12 -6.50
C GLU A 49 0.86 -21.45 -6.78
N GLU A 50 0.94 -20.56 -7.76
CA GLU A 50 2.13 -19.77 -8.01
C GLU A 50 2.21 -18.66 -6.97
N ASP A 51 3.21 -18.77 -6.11
CA ASP A 51 3.52 -17.77 -5.09
C ASP A 51 3.98 -16.47 -5.75
N PHE A 52 3.25 -15.38 -5.51
CA PHE A 52 3.51 -14.08 -6.12
C PHE A 52 4.05 -13.08 -5.09
N VAL A 53 4.73 -12.05 -5.58
CA VAL A 53 5.27 -10.98 -4.74
C VAL A 53 4.13 -10.05 -4.29
N THR A 54 3.94 -9.93 -2.97
CA THR A 54 2.94 -9.04 -2.35
C THR A 54 3.56 -7.73 -1.87
N ARG A 55 4.84 -7.74 -1.50
CA ARG A 55 5.56 -6.51 -1.14
C ARG A 55 6.91 -6.47 -1.83
N LEU A 56 7.23 -5.30 -2.34
CA LEU A 56 8.52 -4.98 -2.93
C LEU A 56 8.93 -3.59 -2.47
N PHE A 57 10.12 -3.48 -1.89
CA PHE A 57 10.71 -2.20 -1.56
C PHE A 57 12.21 -2.23 -1.84
N VAL A 58 12.77 -1.05 -2.09
CA VAL A 58 14.22 -0.84 -2.19
C VAL A 58 14.70 -0.34 -0.84
N ALA A 59 15.78 -0.92 -0.34
CA ALA A 59 16.43 -0.49 0.88
C ALA A 59 17.92 -0.84 0.85
N ASN A 60 18.75 -0.03 1.50
CA ASN A 60 20.15 -0.35 1.68
C ASN A 60 20.34 -1.61 2.52
N THR A 61 21.44 -2.34 2.30
CA THR A 61 21.84 -3.50 3.11
C THR A 61 21.80 -3.24 4.62
N HIS A 62 22.06 -2.02 5.07
CA HIS A 62 22.12 -1.69 6.50
C HIS A 62 20.78 -1.25 7.09
N THR A 63 19.78 -0.98 6.25
CA THR A 63 18.46 -0.51 6.68
C THR A 63 17.82 -1.52 7.63
N PRO A 64 17.42 -1.11 8.84
CA PRO A 64 16.65 -1.97 9.72
C PRO A 64 15.22 -2.15 9.20
N VAL A 65 14.70 -3.36 9.30
CA VAL A 65 13.33 -3.72 8.95
C VAL A 65 12.63 -4.26 10.18
N LEU A 66 11.49 -3.66 10.52
CA LEU A 66 10.60 -4.13 11.58
C LEU A 66 9.56 -5.09 11.01
N PHE A 67 9.36 -6.21 11.70
CA PHE A 67 8.37 -7.23 11.38
C PHE A 67 7.37 -7.32 12.52
N PHE A 68 6.17 -6.79 12.32
CA PHE A 68 5.09 -6.86 13.29
C PHE A 68 4.26 -8.10 13.03
N SER A 69 3.97 -8.85 14.09
CA SER A 69 3.15 -10.06 14.02
C SER A 69 1.71 -9.83 14.45
N SER A 70 0.83 -10.76 14.05
CA SER A 70 -0.58 -10.78 14.46
C SER A 70 -0.78 -10.80 15.96
N ARG A 71 0.21 -11.30 16.72
CA ARG A 71 0.19 -11.40 18.19
C ARG A 71 0.67 -10.15 18.92
N GLY A 72 1.04 -9.09 18.20
CA GLY A 72 1.54 -7.85 18.82
C GLY A 72 3.01 -7.90 19.23
N ILE A 73 3.80 -8.79 18.62
CA ILE A 73 5.25 -8.82 18.78
C ILE A 73 5.90 -8.15 17.58
N VAL A 74 6.95 -7.36 17.82
CA VAL A 74 7.82 -6.82 16.78
C VAL A 74 9.18 -7.51 16.82
N TYR A 75 9.66 -7.89 15.65
CA TYR A 75 11.02 -8.37 15.42
C TYR A 75 11.78 -7.35 14.58
N LYS A 76 13.11 -7.35 14.65
CA LYS A 76 13.95 -6.44 13.87
C LYS A 76 15.08 -7.23 13.23
N GLU A 77 15.24 -7.06 11.92
CA GLU A 77 16.42 -7.55 11.19
C GLU A 77 16.92 -6.48 10.23
N LYS A 78 18.23 -6.46 9.98
CA LYS A 78 18.81 -5.61 8.92
C LYS A 78 18.67 -6.31 7.58
N VAL A 79 18.54 -5.53 6.51
CA VAL A 79 18.38 -6.07 5.14
C VAL A 79 19.47 -7.09 4.81
N TRP A 80 20.74 -6.87 5.17
CA TRP A 80 21.83 -7.80 4.84
C TRP A 80 21.67 -9.22 5.42
N ARG A 81 20.90 -9.39 6.50
CA ARG A 81 20.57 -10.70 7.10
C ARG A 81 19.44 -11.42 6.38
N LEU A 82 18.71 -10.72 5.50
CA LEU A 82 17.74 -11.36 4.62
C LEU A 82 18.47 -12.27 3.63
N PRO A 83 17.86 -13.40 3.24
CA PRO A 83 18.51 -14.37 2.37
C PRO A 83 18.75 -13.73 1.01
N ILE A 84 20.00 -13.77 0.57
CA ILE A 84 20.36 -13.34 -0.78
C ILE A 84 19.80 -14.35 -1.78
N GLY A 85 19.23 -13.82 -2.86
CA GLY A 85 18.68 -14.63 -3.93
C GLY A 85 18.87 -13.97 -5.28
N ASN A 86 18.37 -14.65 -6.32
CA ASN A 86 18.16 -14.06 -7.63
C ASN A 86 16.67 -13.70 -7.81
N PRO A 87 16.29 -12.94 -8.84
CA PRO A 87 14.90 -12.54 -9.06
C PRO A 87 13.90 -13.71 -9.19
N GLN A 88 14.33 -14.88 -9.65
CA GLN A 88 13.49 -16.08 -9.81
C GLN A 88 13.40 -16.95 -8.55
N SER A 89 14.36 -16.84 -7.63
CA SER A 89 14.41 -17.66 -6.41
C SER A 89 13.26 -17.32 -5.46
N ARG A 90 12.77 -18.27 -4.68
CA ARG A 90 11.65 -18.00 -3.75
C ARG A 90 12.07 -17.24 -2.48
N GLY A 91 13.33 -17.41 -2.04
CA GLY A 91 13.79 -16.89 -0.76
C GLY A 91 13.59 -17.89 0.38
N LYS A 92 13.50 -17.39 1.61
CA LYS A 92 13.29 -18.20 2.83
C LYS A 92 11.98 -17.81 3.51
N ALA A 93 11.26 -18.79 4.03
CA ALA A 93 10.03 -18.54 4.78
C ALA A 93 10.34 -17.75 6.07
N LEU A 94 9.53 -16.73 6.37
CA LEU A 94 9.69 -15.85 7.55
C LEU A 94 9.66 -16.63 8.87
N ILE A 95 8.83 -17.66 8.99
CA ILE A 95 8.77 -18.59 10.13
C ILE A 95 10.11 -19.28 10.42
N ASN A 96 10.95 -19.47 9.40
CA ASN A 96 12.28 -20.09 9.56
C ASN A 96 13.39 -19.07 9.85
N MET A 97 13.04 -17.78 9.92
CA MET A 97 13.97 -16.68 10.16
C MET A 97 13.71 -15.97 11.48
N LEU A 98 12.43 -15.78 11.81
CA LEU A 98 11.97 -15.12 13.01
C LEU A 98 11.46 -16.18 14.00
N PRO A 99 11.63 -15.98 15.32
CA PRO A 99 11.18 -16.93 16.34
C PRO A 99 9.66 -16.80 16.56
N LEU A 100 8.88 -17.12 15.53
CA LEU A 100 7.43 -17.05 15.56
C LEU A 100 6.83 -18.24 16.30
N GLU A 101 5.78 -17.99 17.08
CA GLU A 101 4.97 -19.05 17.67
C GLU A 101 4.04 -19.72 16.64
N GLN A 102 3.50 -20.90 16.97
CA GLN A 102 2.59 -21.60 16.08
C GLN A 102 1.33 -20.75 15.81
N GLY A 103 1.00 -20.55 14.54
CA GLY A 103 -0.14 -19.72 14.09
C GLY A 103 0.14 -18.21 14.09
N GLU A 104 1.30 -17.77 14.55
CA GLU A 104 1.72 -16.37 14.44
C GLU A 104 2.13 -16.05 13.00
N ARG A 105 1.55 -14.99 12.42
CA ARG A 105 1.91 -14.48 11.09
C ARG A 105 2.46 -13.07 11.18
N ILE A 106 3.27 -12.69 10.21
CA ILE A 106 3.70 -11.29 10.03
C ILE A 106 2.58 -10.52 9.32
N THR A 107 2.15 -9.42 9.92
CA THR A 107 1.07 -8.56 9.40
C THR A 107 1.64 -7.32 8.73
N THR A 108 2.77 -6.82 9.23
CA THR A 108 3.46 -5.65 8.65
C THR A 108 4.96 -5.87 8.60
N ILE A 109 5.54 -5.54 7.46
CA ILE A 109 6.98 -5.41 7.23
C ILE A 109 7.25 -3.95 6.91
N MET A 110 8.04 -3.30 7.76
CA MET A 110 8.26 -1.86 7.77
C MET A 110 9.77 -1.58 7.73
N PRO A 111 10.34 -1.27 6.55
CA PRO A 111 11.69 -0.72 6.49
C PRO A 111 11.70 0.64 7.20
N LEU A 112 12.68 0.86 8.06
CA LEU A 112 12.86 2.18 8.68
C LEU A 112 13.51 3.15 7.69
N PRO A 113 13.21 4.46 7.78
CA PRO A 113 13.95 5.47 7.03
C PRO A 113 15.45 5.34 7.30
N GLU A 114 16.29 5.56 6.28
CA GLU A 114 17.74 5.49 6.45
C GLU A 114 18.28 6.61 7.34
N ASP A 115 17.66 7.79 7.27
CA ASP A 115 17.97 8.90 8.16
C ASP A 115 17.41 8.65 9.56
N GLU A 116 18.25 8.16 10.46
CA GLU A 116 17.88 7.92 11.86
C GLU A 116 17.44 9.21 12.59
N ALA A 117 17.87 10.39 12.15
CA ALA A 117 17.44 11.66 12.76
C ALA A 117 15.94 11.91 12.54
N SER A 118 15.40 11.47 11.41
CA SER A 118 13.97 11.58 11.09
C SER A 118 13.07 10.72 11.99
N TRP A 119 13.61 9.68 12.65
CA TRP A 119 12.80 8.74 13.42
C TRP A 119 12.12 9.39 14.62
N GLY A 120 12.70 10.46 15.16
CA GLY A 120 12.11 11.22 16.27
C GLY A 120 10.86 12.01 15.90
N GLU A 121 10.62 12.22 14.61
CA GLU A 121 9.47 12.97 14.08
C GLU A 121 8.31 12.05 13.67
N LEU A 122 8.54 10.74 13.72
CA LEU A 122 7.60 9.73 13.27
C LEU A 122 6.93 9.01 14.43
N TYR A 123 5.63 8.77 14.26
CA TYR A 123 4.85 7.87 15.08
C TYR A 123 4.63 6.54 14.36
N VAL A 124 4.27 5.54 15.15
CA VAL A 124 3.76 4.25 14.67
C VAL A 124 2.32 4.12 15.13
N MET A 125 1.41 4.02 14.17
CA MET A 125 -0.01 3.74 14.38
C MET A 125 -0.27 2.25 14.23
N PHE A 126 -0.92 1.66 15.22
CA PHE A 126 -1.39 0.29 15.23
C PHE A 126 -2.91 0.28 15.07
N ALA A 127 -3.43 -0.71 14.35
CA ALA A 127 -4.84 -1.09 14.37
C ALA A 127 -4.99 -2.58 14.59
N THR A 128 -6.04 -2.96 15.33
CA THR A 128 -6.43 -4.36 15.53
C THR A 128 -7.65 -4.73 14.70
N THR A 129 -7.88 -6.03 14.50
CA THR A 129 -9.05 -6.54 13.77
C THR A 129 -10.37 -6.18 14.45
N ARG A 130 -10.36 -5.88 15.76
CA ARG A 130 -11.54 -5.41 16.52
C ARG A 130 -11.74 -3.89 16.51
N GLY A 131 -10.88 -3.13 15.84
CA GLY A 131 -11.01 -1.68 15.72
C GLY A 131 -10.43 -0.88 16.88
N THR A 132 -9.55 -1.50 17.67
CA THR A 132 -8.69 -0.77 18.61
C THR A 132 -7.52 -0.16 17.84
N VAL A 133 -7.14 1.07 18.19
CA VAL A 133 -5.98 1.77 17.64
C VAL A 133 -5.05 2.25 18.73
N ARG A 134 -3.77 2.39 18.39
CA ARG A 134 -2.75 2.81 19.34
C ARG A 134 -1.63 3.56 18.61
N ARG A 135 -1.18 4.68 19.19
CA ARG A 135 -0.06 5.48 18.68
C ARG A 135 1.13 5.44 19.63
N ASN A 136 2.32 5.20 19.09
CA ASN A 136 3.60 5.22 19.81
C ASN A 136 4.63 6.05 19.04
N ASP A 137 5.66 6.52 19.73
CA ASP A 137 6.85 7.08 19.07
C ASP A 137 7.57 5.95 18.31
N LEU A 138 8.07 6.22 17.09
CA LEU A 138 8.86 5.22 16.34
C LEU A 138 10.13 4.82 17.10
N SER A 139 10.69 5.74 17.88
CA SER A 139 11.85 5.53 18.74
C SER A 139 11.66 4.37 19.74
N ASP A 140 10.41 4.06 20.13
CA ASP A 140 10.09 2.90 20.98
C ASP A 140 10.48 1.56 20.33
N PHE A 141 10.67 1.52 19.01
CA PHE A 141 10.95 0.30 18.24
C PHE A 141 12.36 0.25 17.66
N VAL A 142 13.22 1.22 17.99
CA VAL A 142 14.62 1.24 17.56
C VAL A 142 15.40 0.07 18.17
N GLN A 143 15.21 -0.18 19.47
CA GLN A 143 15.84 -1.28 20.17
C GLN A 143 14.87 -2.45 20.34
N VAL A 144 15.11 -3.51 19.57
CA VAL A 144 14.36 -4.77 19.58
C VAL A 144 15.35 -5.91 19.77
N ASN A 145 15.06 -6.79 20.74
CA ASN A 145 15.90 -7.96 21.02
C ASN A 145 15.71 -9.03 19.93
N ARG A 146 16.65 -9.97 19.84
CA ARG A 146 16.58 -11.07 18.85
C ARG A 146 15.30 -11.92 18.98
N ASN A 147 14.80 -12.11 20.19
CA ASN A 147 13.55 -12.85 20.46
C ASN A 147 12.30 -11.97 20.26
N GLY A 148 12.45 -10.78 19.69
CA GLY A 148 11.38 -9.80 19.55
C GLY A 148 11.14 -8.96 20.80
N LYS A 149 10.15 -8.08 20.69
CA LYS A 149 9.71 -7.13 21.72
C LYS A 149 8.19 -6.99 21.64
N ILE A 150 7.52 -6.89 22.79
CA ILE A 150 6.08 -6.60 22.80
C ILE A 150 5.86 -5.19 22.23
N ALA A 151 5.11 -5.12 21.13
CA ALA A 151 4.71 -3.86 20.52
C ALA A 151 3.37 -3.38 21.06
N MET A 152 2.41 -4.29 21.18
CA MET A 152 1.07 -4.01 21.68
C MET A 152 0.52 -5.26 22.36
N LYS A 153 -0.10 -5.09 23.53
CA LYS A 153 -0.81 -6.20 24.19
C LYS A 153 -2.21 -6.32 23.61
N LEU A 154 -2.63 -7.55 23.41
CA LEU A 154 -3.98 -7.93 23.02
C LEU A 154 -4.64 -8.57 24.26
N GLU A 155 -5.72 -7.97 24.76
CA GLU A 155 -6.44 -8.48 25.94
C GLU A 155 -7.58 -9.41 25.56
N GLU A 156 -8.17 -9.23 24.39
CA GLU A 156 -9.34 -9.97 23.95
C GLU A 156 -8.93 -11.19 23.13
N GLU A 157 -9.52 -12.34 23.44
CA GLU A 157 -9.30 -13.58 22.69
C GLU A 157 -9.74 -13.40 21.23
N GLY A 158 -8.88 -13.81 20.30
CA GLY A 158 -9.10 -13.68 18.85
C GLY A 158 -8.89 -12.27 18.28
N ASP A 159 -8.53 -11.27 19.10
CA ASP A 159 -8.03 -9.99 18.56
C ASP A 159 -6.61 -10.18 18.03
N GLU A 160 -6.29 -9.48 16.95
CA GLU A 160 -5.00 -9.57 16.28
C GLU A 160 -4.59 -8.18 15.78
N ILE A 161 -3.29 -7.94 15.68
CA ILE A 161 -2.80 -6.79 14.92
C ILE A 161 -3.24 -6.98 13.47
N LEU A 162 -3.99 -6.00 12.96
CA LEU A 162 -4.35 -5.96 11.56
C LEU A 162 -3.20 -5.35 10.74
N GLY A 163 -2.72 -4.19 11.17
CA GLY A 163 -1.75 -3.40 10.42
C GLY A 163 -1.05 -2.39 11.30
N VAL A 164 0.14 -2.00 10.85
CA VAL A 164 0.98 -1.01 11.50
C VAL A 164 1.54 -0.09 10.42
N GLU A 165 1.42 1.22 10.60
CA GLU A 165 1.93 2.20 9.63
C GLU A 165 2.63 3.34 10.36
N THR A 166 3.63 3.93 9.71
CA THR A 166 4.26 5.17 10.18
C THR A 166 3.36 6.36 9.84
N CYS A 167 3.30 7.34 10.73
CA CYS A 167 2.53 8.56 10.51
C CYS A 167 3.14 9.75 11.25
N THR A 168 2.70 10.94 10.88
CA THR A 168 2.99 12.22 11.52
C THR A 168 1.69 12.83 12.07
N ASP A 169 1.78 13.98 12.73
CA ASP A 169 0.58 14.74 13.15
C ASP A 169 -0.18 15.37 11.96
N LYS A 170 0.39 15.34 10.76
CA LYS A 170 -0.23 15.84 9.52
C LYS A 170 -0.98 14.77 8.73
N ASP A 171 -1.19 13.61 9.35
CA ASP A 171 -1.89 12.51 8.73
C ASP A 171 -3.21 12.21 9.43
N ASP A 172 -4.08 11.53 8.71
CA ASP A 172 -5.32 10.95 9.19
C ASP A 172 -5.26 9.42 9.11
N VAL A 173 -5.99 8.77 10.01
CA VAL A 173 -6.19 7.31 9.99
C VAL A 173 -7.54 7.01 9.37
N LEU A 174 -7.55 6.21 8.31
CA LEU A 174 -8.75 5.61 7.72
C LEU A 174 -8.83 4.14 8.12
N LEU A 175 -9.85 3.77 8.90
CA LEU A 175 -10.17 2.38 9.19
C LEU A 175 -11.39 1.95 8.38
N THR A 176 -11.35 0.75 7.79
CA THR A 176 -12.48 0.18 7.06
C THR A 176 -12.81 -1.22 7.57
N ALA A 177 -14.09 -1.46 7.80
CA ALA A 177 -14.64 -2.72 8.26
C ALA A 177 -15.24 -3.54 7.12
N SER A 178 -15.33 -4.85 7.31
CA SER A 178 -15.85 -5.80 6.31
C SER A 178 -17.30 -5.51 5.90
N SER A 179 -18.10 -4.92 6.79
CA SER A 179 -19.49 -4.52 6.52
C SER A 179 -19.63 -3.34 5.55
N GLY A 180 -18.54 -2.62 5.25
CA GLY A 180 -18.60 -1.37 4.50
C GLY A 180 -18.67 -0.11 5.36
N GLN A 181 -18.63 -0.21 6.70
CA GLN A 181 -18.39 0.96 7.54
C GLN A 181 -16.92 1.38 7.50
N CYS A 182 -16.65 2.67 7.48
CA CYS A 182 -15.31 3.23 7.62
C CYS A 182 -15.31 4.48 8.48
N ILE A 183 -14.19 4.79 9.11
CA ILE A 183 -14.02 6.02 9.87
C ILE A 183 -12.69 6.66 9.48
N ARG A 184 -12.68 7.98 9.31
CA ARG A 184 -11.48 8.79 9.17
C ARG A 184 -11.40 9.75 10.34
N PHE A 185 -10.26 9.81 11.01
CA PHE A 185 -9.97 10.73 12.12
C PHE A 185 -8.50 11.14 12.09
N SER A 186 -8.17 12.29 12.70
CA SER A 186 -6.78 12.77 12.74
C SER A 186 -5.91 11.87 13.61
N VAL A 187 -4.66 11.64 13.22
CA VAL A 187 -3.67 10.95 14.07
C VAL A 187 -3.57 11.58 15.47
N GLY A 188 -3.76 12.90 15.57
CA GLY A 188 -3.79 13.65 16.82
C GLY A 188 -4.87 13.20 17.81
N ASP A 189 -5.98 12.63 17.34
CA ASP A 189 -7.10 12.15 18.19
C ASP A 189 -6.73 10.90 19.01
N VAL A 190 -5.61 10.26 18.69
CA VAL A 190 -5.02 9.15 19.45
C VAL A 190 -3.83 9.70 20.22
N ARG A 191 -3.89 9.72 21.56
CA ARG A 191 -2.74 10.11 22.37
C ARG A 191 -1.53 9.19 22.11
N VAL A 192 -0.33 9.73 22.26
CA VAL A 192 0.91 8.94 22.24
C VAL A 192 1.01 8.13 23.54
N PHE A 193 1.17 6.81 23.41
CA PHE A 193 1.27 5.90 24.55
C PHE A 193 2.73 5.64 24.91
N GLN A 194 3.13 6.02 26.12
CA GLN A 194 4.49 5.80 26.62
C GLN A 194 4.73 4.34 27.10
N SER A 195 3.66 3.62 27.48
CA SER A 195 3.78 2.25 27.98
C SER A 195 3.44 1.23 26.91
N ARG A 196 4.38 0.33 26.63
CA ARG A 196 4.18 -0.83 25.74
C ARG A 196 3.11 -1.81 26.22
N ASN A 197 2.74 -1.75 27.50
CA ASN A 197 1.75 -2.65 28.10
C ASN A 197 0.28 -2.19 27.91
N SER A 198 0.01 -1.04 27.29
CA SER A 198 -1.37 -0.59 27.09
C SER A 198 -2.05 -1.23 25.88
N VAL A 199 -3.36 -1.42 25.97
CA VAL A 199 -4.19 -2.00 24.90
C VAL A 199 -4.48 -1.02 23.76
N GLY A 200 -4.43 0.30 24.02
CA GLY A 200 -4.83 1.33 23.05
C GLY A 200 -6.17 1.97 23.39
N VAL A 201 -6.81 2.60 22.39
CA VAL A 201 -8.15 3.20 22.48
C VAL A 201 -9.01 2.74 21.31
N ARG A 202 -10.33 2.83 21.45
CA ARG A 202 -11.25 2.49 20.34
C ARG A 202 -11.06 3.43 19.15
N GLY A 203 -10.76 2.90 17.97
CA GLY A 203 -10.69 3.65 16.71
C GLY A 203 -12.06 3.83 16.06
N ILE A 204 -12.87 2.76 16.03
CA ILE A 204 -14.21 2.73 15.45
C ILE A 204 -15.15 1.85 16.28
N THR A 205 -16.42 2.21 16.33
CA THR A 205 -17.47 1.37 16.90
C THR A 205 -18.15 0.58 15.79
N MET A 206 -18.17 -0.74 15.92
CA MET A 206 -18.76 -1.66 14.94
C MET A 206 -19.79 -2.60 15.57
N ALA A 207 -20.51 -3.34 14.72
CA ALA A 207 -21.32 -4.47 15.17
C ALA A 207 -20.43 -5.65 15.57
N GLU A 208 -20.94 -6.54 16.44
CA GLU A 208 -20.16 -7.67 16.98
C GLU A 208 -19.63 -8.66 15.93
N THR A 209 -20.31 -8.77 14.79
CA THR A 209 -19.96 -9.70 13.70
C THR A 209 -19.07 -9.07 12.63
N ASP A 210 -18.64 -7.83 12.86
CA ASP A 210 -17.81 -7.08 11.94
C ASP A 210 -16.36 -7.03 12.43
N ARG A 211 -15.45 -6.85 11.48
CA ARG A 211 -14.01 -6.78 11.72
C ARG A 211 -13.40 -5.73 10.83
N ILE A 212 -12.35 -5.08 11.31
CA ILE A 212 -11.52 -4.22 10.47
C ILE A 212 -10.75 -5.11 9.49
N ILE A 213 -10.81 -4.70 8.23
CA ILE A 213 -10.09 -5.35 7.12
C ILE A 213 -8.93 -4.49 6.65
N SER A 214 -8.95 -3.18 6.94
CA SER A 214 -7.89 -2.26 6.55
C SER A 214 -7.75 -1.10 7.53
N MET A 215 -6.49 -0.71 7.74
CA MET A 215 -6.07 0.60 8.21
C MET A 215 -5.24 1.23 7.08
N SER A 216 -5.36 2.54 6.90
CA SER A 216 -4.48 3.30 6.02
C SER A 216 -4.20 4.67 6.63
N VAL A 217 -2.96 5.11 6.51
CA VAL A 217 -2.55 6.49 6.80
C VAL A 217 -2.68 7.31 5.51
N ILE A 218 -3.46 8.38 5.56
CA ILE A 218 -3.70 9.28 4.42
C ILE A 218 -3.42 10.73 4.83
N GLU A 219 -3.02 11.55 3.87
CA GLU A 219 -2.63 12.93 4.14
C GLU A 219 -3.82 13.74 4.66
N HIS A 220 -3.57 14.52 5.73
CA HIS A 220 -4.55 15.46 6.25
C HIS A 220 -4.59 16.71 5.39
N VAL A 221 -5.79 17.09 4.98
CA VAL A 221 -6.03 18.34 4.26
C VAL A 221 -7.20 19.04 4.92
N ASP A 222 -6.96 20.24 5.44
CA ASP A 222 -8.01 21.07 6.02
C ASP A 222 -8.87 21.64 4.89
N ALA A 223 -10.05 21.06 4.69
CA ALA A 223 -11.02 21.47 3.69
C ALA A 223 -12.44 21.35 4.28
N SER A 224 -13.18 22.44 4.21
CA SER A 224 -14.57 22.49 4.62
C SER A 224 -15.45 21.55 3.78
N PRO A 225 -16.61 21.10 4.29
CA PRO A 225 -17.53 20.29 3.51
C PRO A 225 -17.89 20.90 2.15
N ALA A 226 -18.09 22.22 2.10
CA ALA A 226 -18.41 22.94 0.87
C ALA A 226 -17.25 22.95 -0.13
N GLU A 227 -16.01 23.17 0.32
CA GLU A 227 -14.82 23.08 -0.55
C GLU A 227 -14.63 21.68 -1.11
N ARG A 228 -14.76 20.63 -0.29
CA ARG A 228 -14.64 19.24 -0.76
C ARG A 228 -15.71 18.92 -1.81
N ALA A 229 -16.95 19.33 -1.58
CA ALA A 229 -18.01 19.10 -2.54
C ALA A 229 -17.78 19.84 -3.87
N ALA A 230 -17.36 21.10 -3.81
CA ALA A 230 -17.00 21.89 -4.98
C ALA A 230 -15.82 21.27 -5.75
N TYR A 231 -14.80 20.80 -5.04
CA TYR A 231 -13.66 20.08 -5.62
C TYR A 231 -14.11 18.82 -6.34
N LEU A 232 -14.87 17.94 -5.65
CA LEU A 232 -15.34 16.69 -6.22
C LEU A 232 -16.22 16.90 -7.46
N LYS A 233 -17.07 17.94 -7.46
CA LYS A 233 -17.91 18.33 -8.60
C LYS A 233 -17.06 18.76 -9.80
N ARG A 234 -16.07 19.64 -9.60
CA ARG A 234 -15.17 20.12 -10.66
C ARG A 234 -14.28 18.99 -11.19
N ALA A 235 -13.62 18.24 -10.31
CA ALA A 235 -12.74 17.13 -10.67
C ALA A 235 -13.49 16.05 -11.46
N ALA A 236 -14.74 15.76 -11.10
CA ALA A 236 -15.57 14.85 -11.87
C ALA A 236 -15.89 15.35 -13.29
N ALA A 237 -16.24 16.63 -13.42
CA ALA A 237 -16.50 17.23 -14.74
C ALA A 237 -15.25 17.18 -15.62
N GLU A 238 -14.07 17.48 -15.07
CA GLU A 238 -12.79 17.38 -15.77
C GLU A 238 -12.49 15.93 -16.22
N ARG A 239 -12.72 14.93 -15.36
CA ARG A 239 -12.54 13.51 -15.73
C ARG A 239 -13.49 13.10 -16.86
N ARG A 240 -14.75 13.54 -16.84
CA ARG A 240 -15.70 13.26 -17.95
C ARG A 240 -15.23 13.82 -19.27
N LEU A 241 -14.75 15.07 -19.27
CA LEU A 241 -14.24 15.72 -20.48
C LEU A 241 -12.98 15.02 -21.02
N ALA A 242 -12.10 14.55 -20.14
CA ALA A 242 -10.86 13.87 -20.53
C ALA A 242 -11.06 12.47 -21.15
N THR A 243 -12.22 11.82 -20.92
CA THR A 243 -12.36 10.38 -21.24
C THR A 243 -13.00 10.11 -22.61
N GLU A 244 -13.51 11.11 -23.35
CA GLU A 244 -14.09 11.05 -24.73
C GLU A 244 -14.95 9.81 -25.12
N THR A 245 -15.35 8.96 -24.17
CA THR A 245 -16.02 7.68 -24.43
C THR A 245 -17.37 7.68 -23.74
N ALA A 246 -18.39 7.56 -24.60
CA ALA A 246 -19.82 7.61 -24.35
C ALA A 246 -20.34 6.83 -23.14
N GLY A 247 -21.38 7.38 -22.51
CA GLY A 247 -22.65 6.64 -22.43
C GLY A 247 -23.11 6.08 -21.09
N GLU A 248 -22.47 6.41 -19.98
CA GLU A 248 -23.05 6.12 -18.65
C GLU A 248 -23.16 7.40 -17.85
N GLU A 249 -24.39 7.73 -17.45
CA GLU A 249 -24.72 8.79 -16.51
C GLU A 249 -23.85 8.58 -15.25
N GLU A 250 -22.80 9.40 -15.13
CA GLU A 250 -22.08 9.54 -13.87
C GLU A 250 -22.97 10.28 -12.89
N GLU A 251 -23.90 9.56 -12.26
CA GLU A 251 -24.45 10.02 -11.00
C GLU A 251 -23.36 9.81 -9.94
N ILE A 252 -22.46 10.78 -9.83
CA ILE A 252 -21.79 11.00 -8.56
C ILE A 252 -22.90 11.50 -7.65
N ALA A 253 -23.55 10.55 -6.99
CA ALA A 253 -24.34 10.85 -5.81
C ALA A 253 -23.36 11.49 -4.82
N LEU A 254 -23.31 12.83 -4.83
CA LEU A 254 -22.80 13.62 -3.73
C LEU A 254 -23.46 13.02 -2.49
N THR A 255 -22.65 12.51 -1.57
CA THR A 255 -23.14 11.62 -0.53
C THR A 255 -24.01 12.36 0.46
N ASN A 256 -25.30 12.60 0.18
CA ASN A 256 -26.35 13.14 1.05
C ASN A 256 -25.92 14.23 2.07
N GLU A 257 -24.86 14.99 1.79
CA GLU A 257 -24.53 16.17 2.57
C GLU A 257 -25.38 17.27 1.94
N GLU A 258 -26.40 17.73 2.68
CA GLU A 258 -27.12 18.95 2.36
C GLU A 258 -26.10 20.11 2.39
N ILE A 259 -25.49 20.38 1.23
CA ILE A 259 -24.60 21.52 1.06
C ILE A 259 -25.52 22.72 0.86
N GLY A 260 -25.69 23.50 1.92
CA GLY A 260 -26.54 24.70 1.93
C GLY A 260 -26.00 25.87 1.12
N GLU A 261 -24.73 25.83 0.69
CA GLU A 261 -24.08 26.93 -0.06
C GLU A 261 -23.29 26.39 -1.26
N GLU A 262 -23.65 26.80 -2.48
CA GLU A 262 -22.80 26.64 -3.65
C GLU A 262 -21.54 27.50 -3.46
N THR A 263 -20.46 26.87 -3.00
CA THR A 263 -19.14 27.49 -2.92
C THR A 263 -18.39 27.23 -4.22
N GLU A 264 -17.93 28.28 -4.90
CA GLU A 264 -16.98 28.16 -5.99
C GLU A 264 -15.55 28.16 -5.44
N LEU A 265 -14.72 27.21 -5.89
CA LEU A 265 -13.30 27.19 -5.56
C LEU A 265 -12.54 28.13 -6.47
N SER A 266 -11.63 28.92 -5.89
CA SER A 266 -10.60 29.60 -6.68
C SER A 266 -9.70 28.57 -7.37
N ASP A 267 -9.12 28.93 -8.53
CA ASP A 267 -8.22 28.02 -9.24
C ASP A 267 -7.01 27.61 -8.40
N SER A 268 -6.45 28.55 -7.62
CA SER A 268 -5.33 28.24 -6.72
C SER A 268 -5.70 27.20 -5.66
N ARG A 269 -6.91 27.30 -5.08
CA ARG A 269 -7.36 26.34 -4.05
C ARG A 269 -7.71 24.99 -4.67
N TYR A 270 -8.25 25.00 -5.88
CA TYR A 270 -8.50 23.76 -6.64
C TYR A 270 -7.20 23.00 -6.92
N GLU A 271 -6.15 23.68 -7.40
CA GLU A 271 -4.86 23.05 -7.67
C GLU A 271 -4.17 22.55 -6.40
N GLU A 272 -4.31 23.27 -5.28
CA GLU A 272 -3.82 22.81 -3.97
C GLU A 272 -4.52 21.50 -3.55
N LEU A 273 -5.86 21.45 -3.56
CA LEU A 273 -6.59 20.23 -3.24
C LEU A 273 -6.26 19.10 -4.22
N LYS A 274 -6.08 19.41 -5.50
CA LYS A 274 -5.71 18.41 -6.51
C LYS A 274 -4.34 17.79 -6.25
N ALA A 275 -3.37 18.58 -5.82
CA ALA A 275 -2.02 18.12 -5.52
C ALA A 275 -1.97 17.15 -4.33
N HIS A 276 -2.90 17.29 -3.38
CA HIS A 276 -3.00 16.46 -2.17
C HIS A 276 -4.12 15.40 -2.24
N GLU A 277 -4.80 15.26 -3.40
CA GLU A 277 -5.80 14.22 -3.58
C GLU A 277 -5.13 12.85 -3.63
N GLN A 278 -5.56 11.95 -2.75
CA GLN A 278 -5.20 10.54 -2.80
C GLN A 278 -6.42 9.72 -3.24
N TYR A 279 -6.19 8.60 -3.91
CA TYR A 279 -7.28 7.69 -4.29
C TYR A 279 -7.26 6.44 -3.44
N VAL A 280 -8.41 6.12 -2.84
CA VAL A 280 -8.62 4.92 -2.06
C VAL A 280 -9.35 3.90 -2.91
N LEU A 281 -8.72 2.76 -3.14
CA LEU A 281 -9.36 1.61 -3.78
C LEU A 281 -10.19 0.85 -2.74
N THR A 282 -11.39 0.40 -3.13
CA THR A 282 -12.19 -0.58 -2.37
C THR A 282 -12.50 -1.78 -3.24
N VAL A 283 -12.43 -2.99 -2.68
CA VAL A 283 -12.74 -4.25 -3.37
C VAL A 283 -13.59 -5.16 -2.48
N THR A 284 -14.61 -5.80 -3.06
CA THR A 284 -15.53 -6.73 -2.39
C THR A 284 -15.24 -8.20 -2.72
N GLU A 285 -15.82 -9.12 -1.94
CA GLU A 285 -15.63 -10.57 -2.09
C GLU A 285 -16.17 -11.13 -3.43
N PHE A 286 -17.06 -10.42 -4.13
CA PHE A 286 -17.53 -10.81 -5.47
C PHE A 286 -16.86 -10.03 -6.60
N GLY A 287 -15.70 -9.42 -6.34
CA GLY A 287 -14.87 -8.82 -7.39
C GLY A 287 -15.35 -7.45 -7.88
N TYR A 288 -16.24 -6.78 -7.13
CA TYR A 288 -16.57 -5.38 -7.40
C TYR A 288 -15.53 -4.47 -6.76
N GLY A 289 -15.23 -3.36 -7.41
CA GLY A 289 -14.41 -2.33 -6.80
C GLY A 289 -14.47 -0.99 -7.52
N LYS A 290 -13.84 -0.01 -6.88
CA LYS A 290 -13.84 1.38 -7.32
C LYS A 290 -12.71 2.16 -6.65
N ARG A 291 -12.26 3.21 -7.32
CA ARG A 291 -11.40 4.24 -6.75
C ARG A 291 -12.25 5.42 -6.30
N SER A 292 -12.07 5.86 -5.07
CA SER A 292 -12.78 7.01 -4.51
C SER A 292 -11.75 8.02 -4.00
N SER A 293 -12.05 9.31 -4.19
CA SER A 293 -11.22 10.40 -3.68
C SER A 293 -11.08 10.34 -2.16
N SER A 294 -9.90 10.68 -1.63
CA SER A 294 -9.68 10.81 -0.18
C SER A 294 -10.62 11.84 0.44
N TYR A 295 -11.01 12.88 -0.31
CA TYR A 295 -11.97 13.91 0.13
C TYR A 295 -13.40 13.38 0.31
N ASP A 296 -13.73 12.25 -0.32
CA ASP A 296 -15.01 11.59 -0.12
C ASP A 296 -15.05 10.90 1.26
N PHE A 297 -13.91 10.50 1.81
CA PHE A 297 -13.78 10.00 3.17
C PHE A 297 -13.60 11.18 4.13
N ARG A 298 -14.71 11.80 4.52
CA ARG A 298 -14.69 12.93 5.46
C ARG A 298 -14.17 12.54 6.85
N LEU A 299 -13.53 13.51 7.51
CA LEU A 299 -13.21 13.42 8.93
C LEU A 299 -14.47 13.27 9.80
N THR A 300 -14.36 12.42 10.81
CA THR A 300 -15.38 12.12 11.81
C THR A 300 -14.70 11.89 13.16
N GLY A 301 -15.44 12.03 14.26
CA GLY A 301 -14.85 11.81 15.59
C GLY A 301 -14.44 10.35 15.83
N ARG A 302 -13.18 10.13 16.23
CA ARG A 302 -12.64 8.81 16.59
C ARG A 302 -13.56 8.06 17.56
N GLY A 303 -13.72 6.76 17.32
CA GLY A 303 -14.54 5.87 18.15
C GLY A 303 -16.03 5.92 17.81
N GLY A 304 -16.45 6.77 16.87
CA GLY A 304 -17.80 6.76 16.31
C GLY A 304 -18.08 5.55 15.41
N LYS A 305 -19.29 5.50 14.83
CA LYS A 305 -19.67 4.45 13.86
C LYS A 305 -19.10 4.68 12.46
N GLY A 306 -18.65 5.91 12.16
CA GLY A 306 -18.14 6.27 10.86
C GLY A 306 -19.22 6.50 9.80
N ILE A 307 -18.84 6.31 8.54
CA ILE A 307 -19.65 6.47 7.33
C ILE A 307 -19.54 5.21 6.46
N ARG A 308 -20.26 5.16 5.34
CA ARG A 308 -20.20 4.04 4.40
C ARG A 308 -19.06 4.23 3.39
N ALA A 309 -18.25 3.19 3.20
CA ALA A 309 -17.23 3.04 2.15
C ALA A 309 -17.73 2.28 0.92
N THR A 310 -18.95 1.74 0.96
CA THR A 310 -19.61 1.07 -0.16
C THR A 310 -21.12 1.15 -0.02
N ASP A 311 -21.85 0.82 -1.09
CA ASP A 311 -23.31 0.70 -1.04
C ASP A 311 -23.73 -0.56 -0.27
N VAL A 312 -23.94 -0.41 1.04
CA VAL A 312 -24.38 -1.50 1.92
C VAL A 312 -25.77 -2.05 1.56
N SER A 313 -26.60 -1.31 0.82
CA SER A 313 -27.90 -1.82 0.35
C SER A 313 -27.74 -2.89 -0.74
N LYS A 314 -26.59 -2.88 -1.41
CA LYS A 314 -26.19 -3.84 -2.44
C LYS A 314 -25.30 -4.95 -1.92
N ALA A 315 -25.14 -5.09 -0.60
CA ALA A 315 -24.26 -6.10 0.01
C ALA A 315 -24.60 -7.55 -0.43
N ALA A 316 -25.86 -7.86 -0.77
CA ALA A 316 -26.23 -9.17 -1.32
C ALA A 316 -25.76 -9.40 -2.77
N GLU A 317 -25.56 -8.33 -3.55
CA GLU A 317 -25.07 -8.35 -4.94
C GLU A 317 -23.55 -8.32 -4.99
N ILE A 318 -22.91 -7.46 -4.20
CA ILE A 318 -21.47 -7.22 -4.27
C ILE A 318 -20.67 -7.94 -3.18
N GLY A 319 -21.33 -8.41 -2.13
CA GLY A 319 -20.70 -9.05 -0.98
C GLY A 319 -20.03 -8.08 -0.02
N ARG A 320 -19.35 -8.61 1.00
CA ARG A 320 -18.58 -7.82 1.97
C ARG A 320 -17.31 -7.22 1.36
N LEU A 321 -16.80 -6.14 1.95
CA LEU A 321 -15.49 -5.62 1.59
C LEU A 321 -14.38 -6.59 2.03
N VAL A 322 -13.38 -6.76 1.19
CA VAL A 322 -12.20 -7.59 1.43
C VAL A 322 -10.94 -6.75 1.53
N ALA A 323 -10.86 -5.64 0.79
CA ALA A 323 -9.71 -4.74 0.85
C ALA A 323 -10.08 -3.28 0.63
N THR A 324 -9.34 -2.41 1.31
CA THR A 324 -9.36 -0.96 1.12
C THR A 324 -7.95 -0.41 1.31
N PHE A 325 -7.40 0.37 0.39
CA PHE A 325 -6.09 1.02 0.59
C PHE A 325 -5.84 2.14 -0.43
N PRO A 326 -4.97 3.12 -0.11
CA PRO A 326 -4.51 4.12 -1.06
C PRO A 326 -3.75 3.49 -2.22
N VAL A 327 -4.00 4.01 -3.43
CA VAL A 327 -3.37 3.57 -4.68
C VAL A 327 -2.91 4.77 -5.50
N GLY A 328 -1.74 4.64 -6.13
CA GLY A 328 -1.28 5.49 -7.21
C GLY A 328 -1.88 5.07 -8.56
N ASN A 329 -1.70 5.91 -9.58
CA ASN A 329 -2.22 5.62 -10.93
C ASN A 329 -1.50 4.45 -11.61
N ASP A 330 -0.21 4.27 -11.32
CA ASP A 330 0.63 3.21 -11.90
C ASP A 330 0.68 1.94 -11.05
N ASP A 331 -0.01 1.93 -9.90
CA ASP A 331 -0.13 0.75 -9.06
C ASP A 331 -0.91 -0.36 -9.78
N GLN A 332 -0.71 -1.57 -9.31
CA GLN A 332 -1.45 -2.74 -9.73
C GLN A 332 -1.96 -3.49 -8.50
N ILE A 333 -2.98 -4.32 -8.68
CA ILE A 333 -3.48 -5.19 -7.62
C ILE A 333 -3.39 -6.65 -8.04
N MET A 334 -3.13 -7.50 -7.04
CA MET A 334 -3.27 -8.95 -7.14
C MET A 334 -4.50 -9.37 -6.35
N LEU A 335 -5.46 -10.00 -7.02
CA LEU A 335 -6.63 -10.61 -6.40
C LEU A 335 -6.39 -12.12 -6.29
N VAL A 336 -6.74 -12.68 -5.14
CA VAL A 336 -6.72 -14.13 -4.89
C VAL A 336 -8.12 -14.57 -4.48
N SER A 337 -8.63 -15.61 -5.13
CA SER A 337 -9.89 -16.24 -4.75
C SER A 337 -9.70 -17.45 -3.83
N ASP A 338 -10.77 -17.87 -3.16
CA ASP A 338 -10.83 -19.15 -2.42
C ASP A 338 -10.70 -20.38 -3.32
N GLY A 339 -11.00 -20.25 -4.62
CA GLY A 339 -10.72 -21.24 -5.66
C GLY A 339 -9.26 -21.32 -6.10
N GLY A 340 -8.38 -20.44 -5.61
CA GLY A 340 -6.96 -20.39 -5.96
C GLY A 340 -6.65 -19.67 -7.28
N THR A 341 -7.64 -18.96 -7.85
CA THR A 341 -7.44 -18.10 -9.02
C THR A 341 -6.68 -16.84 -8.60
N VAL A 342 -5.59 -16.54 -9.30
CA VAL A 342 -4.78 -15.35 -9.07
C VAL A 342 -4.83 -14.43 -10.28
N ILE A 343 -5.14 -13.16 -10.03
CA ILE A 343 -5.43 -12.18 -11.09
C ILE A 343 -4.71 -10.88 -10.83
N ARG A 344 -3.93 -10.44 -11.82
CA ARG A 344 -3.23 -9.15 -11.81
C ARG A 344 -4.02 -8.12 -12.61
N VAL A 345 -4.36 -7.00 -11.99
CA VAL A 345 -5.14 -5.93 -12.62
C VAL A 345 -4.47 -4.57 -12.39
N PRO A 346 -4.18 -3.80 -13.45
CA PRO A 346 -3.76 -2.41 -13.32
C PRO A 346 -4.83 -1.53 -12.68
N VAL A 347 -4.44 -0.68 -11.72
CA VAL A 347 -5.38 0.20 -11.01
C VAL A 347 -5.98 1.25 -11.95
N ASN A 348 -5.25 1.70 -12.96
CA ASN A 348 -5.71 2.69 -13.92
C ASN A 348 -7.00 2.31 -14.67
N GLY A 349 -7.28 1.02 -14.84
CA GLY A 349 -8.50 0.49 -15.47
C GLY A 349 -9.71 0.41 -14.53
N ILE A 350 -9.53 0.62 -13.22
CA ILE A 350 -10.62 0.53 -12.24
C ILE A 350 -11.34 1.88 -12.16
N ARG A 351 -12.65 1.89 -12.28
CA ARG A 351 -13.44 3.14 -12.37
C ARG A 351 -13.30 4.04 -11.13
N PHE A 352 -13.29 5.35 -11.35
CA PHE A 352 -13.50 6.36 -10.31
C PHE A 352 -15.00 6.49 -9.98
N ALA A 353 -15.36 6.38 -8.70
CA ALA A 353 -16.73 6.56 -8.26
C ALA A 353 -16.80 7.04 -6.81
N SER A 354 -17.94 7.62 -6.42
CA SER A 354 -18.22 7.95 -5.01
C SER A 354 -18.12 6.71 -4.12
N ARG A 355 -17.61 6.89 -2.89
CA ARG A 355 -17.41 5.83 -1.89
C ARG A 355 -18.71 5.08 -1.61
N ALA A 356 -19.86 5.76 -1.64
CA ALA A 356 -21.14 5.16 -1.26
C ALA A 356 -21.81 4.37 -2.40
N THR A 357 -21.11 4.16 -3.52
CA THR A 357 -21.59 3.36 -4.66
C THR A 357 -21.15 1.91 -4.58
N LYS A 358 -21.78 1.04 -5.38
CA LYS A 358 -21.42 -0.38 -5.49
C LYS A 358 -20.10 -0.64 -6.24
N GLY A 359 -19.63 0.30 -7.05
CA GLY A 359 -18.47 0.14 -7.93
C GLY A 359 -18.77 -0.66 -9.20
N VAL A 360 -17.71 -1.10 -9.87
CA VAL A 360 -17.77 -1.88 -11.11
C VAL A 360 -17.13 -3.24 -10.91
N THR A 361 -17.48 -4.19 -11.75
CA THR A 361 -16.82 -5.50 -11.76
C THR A 361 -15.37 -5.34 -12.23
N ILE A 362 -14.42 -5.60 -11.34
CA ILE A 362 -12.99 -5.70 -11.67
C ILE A 362 -12.73 -7.09 -12.28
N PHE A 363 -13.38 -8.11 -11.72
CA PHE A 363 -13.29 -9.49 -12.18
C PHE A 363 -14.60 -10.24 -11.90
N ASN A 364 -15.00 -11.11 -12.83
CA ASN A 364 -16.12 -12.02 -12.64
C ASN A 364 -15.64 -13.27 -11.91
N THR A 365 -15.97 -13.41 -10.62
CA THR A 365 -15.73 -14.68 -9.92
C THR A 365 -16.60 -15.79 -10.52
N ALA A 366 -16.10 -17.03 -10.52
CA ALA A 366 -16.93 -18.16 -10.90
C ALA A 366 -18.09 -18.33 -9.91
N GLU A 367 -19.12 -19.10 -10.30
CA GLU A 367 -20.27 -19.34 -9.42
C GLU A 367 -19.82 -20.00 -8.10
N GLY A 368 -20.09 -19.32 -6.98
CA GLY A 368 -19.70 -19.76 -5.64
C GLY A 368 -18.26 -19.42 -5.22
N GLU A 369 -17.46 -18.84 -6.11
CA GLU A 369 -16.08 -18.42 -5.82
C GLU A 369 -16.04 -16.98 -5.29
N LYS A 370 -15.12 -16.72 -4.35
CA LYS A 370 -14.98 -15.43 -3.67
C LYS A 370 -13.55 -14.95 -3.66
N VAL A 371 -13.36 -13.64 -3.79
CA VAL A 371 -12.09 -12.98 -3.49
C VAL A 371 -11.84 -13.05 -1.98
N VAL A 372 -10.67 -13.56 -1.58
CA VAL A 372 -10.27 -13.70 -0.17
C VAL A 372 -9.11 -12.77 0.21
N SER A 373 -8.32 -12.31 -0.76
CA SER A 373 -7.19 -11.41 -0.54
C SER A 373 -6.99 -10.50 -1.74
N VAL A 374 -6.62 -9.25 -1.46
CA VAL A 374 -6.22 -8.27 -2.46
C VAL A 374 -4.97 -7.57 -1.96
N GLU A 375 -3.92 -7.58 -2.77
CA GLU A 375 -2.61 -7.03 -2.41
C GLU A 375 -2.21 -5.95 -3.41
N ARG A 376 -1.70 -4.82 -2.92
CA ARG A 376 -1.19 -3.73 -3.75
C ARG A 376 0.23 -4.06 -4.20
N ILE A 377 0.47 -4.05 -5.49
CA ILE A 377 1.81 -4.03 -6.07
C ILE A 377 2.10 -2.60 -6.49
N SER A 378 2.95 -1.94 -5.71
CA SER A 378 3.59 -0.70 -6.14
C SER A 378 4.85 -1.03 -6.92
N GLU A 379 4.93 -0.53 -8.15
CA GLU A 379 6.17 -0.59 -8.90
C GLU A 379 7.08 0.55 -8.40
N PRO A 380 8.30 0.27 -7.91
CA PRO A 380 9.22 1.36 -7.59
C PRO A 380 9.53 2.10 -8.89
N GLN A 381 9.18 3.38 -8.92
CA GLN A 381 9.74 4.32 -9.87
C GLN A 381 11.24 4.28 -9.64
N ALA A 382 11.96 3.66 -10.58
CA ALA A 382 13.36 3.97 -10.70
C ALA A 382 13.38 5.37 -11.29
N ASP A 383 14.03 6.33 -10.62
CA ASP A 383 14.41 7.58 -11.26
C ASP A 383 15.11 7.20 -12.57
N GLU A 384 14.44 7.46 -13.70
CA GLU A 384 15.08 7.47 -15.00
C GLU A 384 16.00 8.69 -14.98
N GLU A 385 17.19 8.55 -14.39
CA GLU A 385 18.30 9.40 -14.80
C GLU A 385 18.40 9.21 -16.31
N SER A 386 18.10 10.30 -17.01
CA SER A 386 18.25 10.44 -18.44
C SER A 386 19.71 10.20 -18.78
N GLU A 387 20.05 8.96 -19.16
CA GLU A 387 21.30 8.69 -19.84
C GLU A 387 21.23 9.40 -21.20
N GLU A 388 21.81 10.62 -21.24
CA GLU A 388 22.19 11.28 -22.47
C GLU A 388 22.93 10.26 -23.33
N THR A 389 22.33 9.96 -24.47
CA THR A 389 22.96 9.17 -25.52
C THR A 389 24.09 10.04 -26.06
N VAL A 390 25.30 9.85 -25.54
CA VAL A 390 26.50 10.42 -26.15
C VAL A 390 26.69 9.68 -27.46
N GLU A 391 26.16 10.23 -28.56
CA GLU A 391 26.59 9.90 -29.91
C GLU A 391 28.07 10.28 -30.05
N GLY A 392 28.95 9.37 -29.65
CA GLY A 392 30.35 9.39 -30.04
C GLY A 392 30.42 9.09 -31.54
N GLY A 393 30.49 10.15 -32.35
CA GLY A 393 30.79 10.08 -33.77
C GLY A 393 32.07 9.27 -34.00
N ALA A 394 31.91 8.10 -34.61
CA ALA A 394 33.02 7.32 -35.12
C ALA A 394 33.55 8.02 -36.38
N ASP A 395 34.64 8.78 -36.22
CA ASP A 395 35.41 9.30 -37.33
C ASP A 395 36.06 8.13 -38.07
N ALA A 396 35.67 7.98 -39.34
CA ALA A 396 36.12 6.93 -40.23
C ALA A 396 37.56 7.20 -40.67
N ALA A 397 38.52 6.52 -40.03
CA ALA A 397 39.89 6.41 -40.54
C ALA A 397 39.88 5.49 -41.78
N THR A 398 39.96 6.13 -42.95
CA THR A 398 40.14 5.50 -44.26
C THR A 398 41.57 4.96 -44.36
N ALA A 399 41.72 3.64 -44.47
CA ALA A 399 42.97 3.02 -44.89
C ALA A 399 43.08 3.08 -46.43
N PRO A 400 44.22 3.49 -47.01
CA PRO A 400 44.39 3.45 -48.46
C PRO A 400 44.70 2.03 -48.93
N ASP A 401 43.97 1.66 -49.97
CA ASP A 401 44.11 0.48 -50.82
C ASP A 401 45.44 0.50 -51.58
N ALA A 402 46.23 -0.55 -51.46
CA ALA A 402 47.43 -0.80 -52.25
C ALA A 402 47.26 -2.15 -52.96
N GLY A 403 46.69 -2.09 -54.17
CA GLY A 403 46.71 -3.15 -55.18
C GLY A 403 47.81 -2.90 -56.23
N PRO A 404 48.20 -3.93 -57.00
CA PRO A 404 49.60 -4.20 -57.35
C PRO A 404 50.08 -3.56 -58.67
N GLU A 405 51.37 -3.20 -58.72
CA GLU A 405 52.10 -2.94 -59.97
C GLU A 405 52.48 -4.26 -60.66
N GLY A 406 52.25 -4.30 -61.97
CA GLY A 406 52.78 -5.32 -62.87
C GLY A 406 53.22 -4.70 -64.20
N ALA A 407 54.47 -5.01 -64.57
CA ALA A 407 55.12 -4.91 -65.88
C ALA A 407 55.38 -3.50 -66.48
N ASP A 408 56.65 -3.07 -66.50
CA ASP A 408 57.62 -3.33 -67.59
C ASP A 408 59.06 -3.12 -67.10
#